data_AF-A0A7V2XBM0-F1
#
_entry.id   AF-A0A7V2XBM0-F1
#
_cell.length_a   1.000
_cell.length_b   1.000
_cell.length_c   1.000
_cell.angle_alpha   90.00
_cell.angle_beta   90.00
_cell.angle_gamma   90.00
#
_symmetry.space_group_name_H-M   'P 1'
#
loop_
_entity.id
_entity.type
_entity.pdbx_description
1 polymer ?
#
loop_
_entity_poly.entity_id
_entity_poly.type
_entity_poly.pdbx_seq_one_letter_code
_entity_poly.pdbx_strand_id
1 'polypeptide(L)'
;MDAETALRIGLVEELSPPDQIHRRAEGLISKILKNSSPAIRQTKRVIADCARDPNLFLVNDPAFPLADSTQAKDFREAARAFLEKRERK
;
A
#
# COMPACT_ATOMS: atom_id res chain seq x y z
N MET A 1 27.47 -6.34 -0.50
CA MET A 1 26.76 -5.04 -0.59
C MET A 1 26.33 -4.67 0.82
N ASP A 2 26.61 -3.46 1.26
CA ASP A 2 26.24 -2.97 2.60
C ASP A 2 24.81 -2.38 2.61
N ALA A 3 24.31 -2.11 3.82
CA ALA A 3 22.94 -1.66 4.03
C ALA A 3 22.72 -0.24 3.48
N GLU A 4 23.71 0.64 3.62
CA GLU A 4 23.72 2.00 3.08
C GLU A 4 23.63 2.01 1.55
N THR A 5 24.38 1.12 0.89
CA THR A 5 24.31 0.94 -0.56
C THR A 5 22.97 0.38 -0.98
N ALA A 6 22.42 -0.61 -0.25
CA ALA A 6 21.10 -1.16 -0.52
C ALA A 6 20.00 -0.08 -0.45
N LEU A 7 20.05 0.79 0.56
CA LEU A 7 19.13 1.93 0.69
C LEU A 7 19.30 2.90 -0.49
N ARG A 8 20.54 3.27 -0.81
CA ARG A 8 20.86 4.24 -1.87
C ARG A 8 20.35 3.80 -3.24
N ILE A 9 20.40 2.51 -3.55
CA ILE A 9 19.94 1.97 -4.84
C ILE A 9 18.45 1.61 -4.86
N GLY A 10 17.73 1.79 -3.74
CA GLY A 10 16.31 1.46 -3.62
C GLY A 10 16.01 -0.03 -3.45
N LEU A 11 16.97 -0.83 -2.98
CA LEU A 11 16.72 -2.25 -2.64
C LEU A 11 15.99 -2.39 -1.30
N VAL A 12 16.20 -1.46 -0.37
CA VAL A 12 15.48 -1.37 0.91
C VAL A 12 14.96 0.05 1.11
N GLU A 13 13.83 0.18 1.77
CA GLU A 13 13.15 1.47 1.97
C GLU A 13 13.61 2.22 3.22
N GLU A 14 14.12 1.49 4.23
CA GLU A 14 14.65 2.08 5.46
C GLU A 14 15.79 1.28 6.08
N LEU A 15 16.61 1.95 6.89
CA LEU A 15 17.61 1.34 7.76
C LEU A 15 17.20 1.47 9.22
N SER A 16 17.55 0.47 10.03
CA SER A 16 17.26 0.43 11.46
C SER A 16 18.43 -0.17 12.22
N PRO A 17 18.69 0.26 13.46
CA PRO A 17 19.50 -0.51 14.40
C PRO A 17 18.96 -1.94 14.52
N PRO A 18 19.83 -2.97 14.64
CA PRO A 18 19.42 -4.38 14.68
C PRO A 18 18.37 -4.70 15.77
N ASP A 19 18.51 -4.07 16.94
CA ASP A 19 17.62 -4.22 18.09
C ASP A 19 16.22 -3.60 17.89
N GLN A 20 16.03 -2.78 16.85
CA GLN A 20 14.78 -2.08 16.57
C GLN A 20 14.02 -2.63 15.35
N ILE A 21 14.61 -3.55 14.58
CA ILE A 21 14.03 -4.05 13.32
C ILE A 21 12.62 -4.60 13.54
N HIS A 22 12.42 -5.44 14.55
CA HIS A 22 11.12 -6.03 14.84
C HIS A 22 10.08 -4.97 15.22
N ARG A 23 10.44 -4.03 16.09
CA ARG A 23 9.54 -2.95 16.51
C ARG A 23 9.12 -2.07 15.32
N ARG A 24 10.05 -1.78 14.40
CA ARG A 24 9.73 -1.02 13.18
C ARG A 24 8.82 -1.80 12.24
N ALA A 25 9.11 -3.09 12.02
CA ALA A 25 8.28 -3.97 11.22
C ALA A 25 6.84 -4.07 11.78
N GLU A 26 6.68 -4.21 13.09
CA GLU A 26 5.37 -4.20 13.76
C GLU A 26 4.64 -2.87 13.57
N GLY A 27 5.35 -1.74 13.62
CA GLY A 27 4.80 -0.43 13.33
C GLY A 27 4.28 -0.31 11.89
N LEU A 28 5.01 -0.85 10.91
CA LEU A 28 4.58 -0.92 9.51
C LEU A 28 3.36 -1.82 9.34
N ILE A 29 3.37 -3.02 9.92
CA ILE A 29 2.24 -3.95 9.88
C ILE A 29 1.00 -3.30 10.49
N SER A 30 1.14 -2.61 11.63
CA SER A 30 0.04 -1.89 12.29
C SER A 30 -0.58 -0.82 11.39
N LYS A 31 0.24 -0.08 10.62
CA LYS A 31 -0.26 0.88 9.63
C LYS A 31 -1.00 0.18 8.49
N ILE A 32 -0.48 -0.94 8.00
CA ILE A 32 -1.12 -1.72 6.93
C ILE A 32 -2.48 -2.28 7.38
N LEU A 33 -2.56 -2.82 8.60
CA LEU A 33 -3.79 -3.40 9.15
C LEU A 33 -4.91 -2.37 9.35
N LYS A 34 -4.56 -1.08 9.50
CA LYS A 34 -5.55 0.01 9.54
C LYS A 34 -6.22 0.27 8.19
N ASN A 35 -5.78 -0.35 7.09
CA ASN A 35 -6.34 -0.17 5.75
C ASN A 35 -7.26 -1.32 5.33
N SER A 36 -8.12 -1.05 4.34
CA SER A 36 -9.01 -2.03 3.74
C SER A 36 -8.21 -3.17 3.10
N SER A 37 -8.41 -4.40 3.57
CA SER A 37 -7.75 -5.58 2.98
C SER A 37 -8.06 -5.76 1.49
N PRO A 38 -9.32 -5.65 1.03
CA PRO A 38 -9.64 -5.61 -0.40
C PRO A 38 -8.92 -4.49 -1.16
N ALA A 39 -8.92 -3.26 -0.63
CA ALA A 39 -8.27 -2.13 -1.30
C ALA A 39 -6.74 -2.36 -1.44
N ILE A 40 -6.06 -2.78 -0.37
CA ILE A 40 -4.63 -3.08 -0.41
C ILE A 40 -4.31 -4.15 -1.44
N ARG A 41 -5.12 -5.22 -1.52
CA ARG A 41 -4.92 -6.27 -2.54
C ARG A 41 -5.09 -5.74 -3.96
N GLN A 42 -6.11 -4.91 -4.19
CA GLN A 42 -6.38 -4.33 -5.50
C GLN A 42 -5.28 -3.35 -5.92
N THR A 43 -4.86 -2.46 -5.03
CA THR A 43 -3.72 -1.56 -5.26
C THR A 43 -2.44 -2.33 -5.57
N LYS A 44 -2.12 -3.37 -4.79
CA LYS A 44 -0.94 -4.22 -5.07
C LYS A 44 -1.00 -4.91 -6.43
N ARG A 45 -2.20 -5.31 -6.89
CA ARG A 45 -2.39 -5.88 -8.22
C ARG A 45 -2.09 -4.86 -9.31
N VAL A 46 -2.66 -3.65 -9.22
CA VAL A 46 -2.39 -2.57 -10.19
C VAL A 46 -0.91 -2.23 -10.26
N ILE A 47 -0.24 -2.10 -9.11
CA ILE A 47 1.21 -1.86 -9.06
C ILE A 47 1.98 -2.98 -9.78
N ALA A 48 1.63 -4.25 -9.52
CA ALA A 48 2.28 -5.39 -10.16
C ALA A 48 2.04 -5.45 -11.67
N ASP A 49 0.84 -5.09 -12.13
CA ASP A 49 0.50 -5.07 -13.56
C ASP A 49 1.27 -3.94 -14.27
N CYS A 50 1.32 -2.73 -13.69
CA CYS A 50 2.15 -1.63 -14.21
C CYS A 50 3.66 -1.97 -14.19
N ALA A 51 4.14 -2.71 -13.19
CA ALA A 51 5.54 -3.13 -13.14
C ALA A 51 5.90 -4.17 -14.22
N ARG A 52 4.93 -5.02 -14.61
CA ARG A 52 5.10 -6.01 -15.69
C ARG A 52 5.07 -5.39 -17.08
N ASP A 53 4.34 -4.29 -17.22
CA ASP A 53 4.29 -3.51 -18.45
C ASP A 53 4.57 -2.03 -18.17
N PRO A 54 5.86 -1.65 -18.03
CA PRO A 54 6.25 -0.29 -17.65
C PRO A 54 5.81 0.79 -18.64
N ASN A 55 5.54 0.42 -19.88
CA ASN A 55 5.05 1.33 -20.92
C ASN A 55 3.52 1.38 -20.98
N LEU A 56 2.83 0.58 -20.15
CA LEU A 56 1.38 0.55 -19.99
C LEU A 56 0.60 0.26 -21.28
N PHE A 57 1.19 -0.46 -22.24
CA PHE A 57 0.55 -0.79 -23.51
C PHE A 57 -0.65 -1.74 -23.37
N LEU A 58 -0.62 -2.59 -22.35
CA LEU A 58 -1.59 -3.66 -22.06
C LEU A 58 -2.32 -3.45 -20.73
N VAL A 59 -1.97 -2.40 -19.99
CA VAL A 59 -2.65 -2.02 -18.75
C VAL A 59 -3.86 -1.18 -19.13
N ASN A 60 -5.06 -1.78 -19.07
CA ASN A 60 -6.31 -1.03 -19.06
C ASN A 60 -6.23 0.07 -17.99
N ASP A 61 -6.87 1.23 -18.23
CA ASP A 61 -6.75 2.43 -17.38
C ASP A 61 -6.61 2.05 -15.88
N PRO A 62 -5.45 2.33 -15.26
CA PRO A 62 -5.17 1.92 -13.88
C PRO A 62 -6.12 2.57 -12.86
N ALA A 63 -6.93 3.55 -13.27
CA ALA A 63 -8.00 4.12 -12.47
C ALA A 63 -9.23 3.20 -12.36
N PHE A 64 -9.49 2.28 -13.30
CA PHE A 64 -10.68 1.42 -13.23
C PHE A 64 -10.75 0.57 -11.96
N PRO A 65 -9.67 -0.12 -11.55
CA PRO A 65 -9.68 -0.86 -10.28
C PRO A 65 -9.97 0.04 -9.07
N LEU A 66 -9.52 1.30 -9.08
CA LEU A 66 -9.86 2.26 -8.04
C LEU A 66 -11.35 2.61 -8.10
N ALA A 67 -11.88 2.92 -9.28
CA ALA A 67 -13.30 3.24 -9.47
C ALA A 67 -14.22 2.10 -8.99
N ASP A 68 -13.90 0.85 -9.31
CA ASP A 68 -14.64 -0.33 -8.84
C ASP A 68 -14.63 -0.44 -7.31
N SER A 69 -13.49 -0.14 -6.69
CA SER A 69 -13.34 -0.21 -5.23
C SER A 69 -14.28 0.75 -4.48
N THR A 70 -14.69 1.85 -5.14
CA THR A 70 -15.59 2.84 -4.52
C THR A 70 -16.99 2.32 -4.22
N GLN A 71 -17.42 1.25 -4.90
CA GLN A 71 -18.72 0.61 -4.71
C GLN A 71 -18.74 -0.33 -3.48
N ALA A 72 -17.57 -0.69 -2.95
CA ALA A 72 -17.45 -1.60 -1.82
C ALA A 72 -18.01 -0.99 -0.53
N LYS A 73 -18.59 -1.84 0.33
CA LYS A 73 -19.10 -1.42 1.66
C LYS A 73 -17.99 -0.81 2.53
N ASP A 74 -16.80 -1.40 2.50
CA ASP A 74 -15.63 -0.94 3.27
C ASP A 74 -15.16 0.45 2.81
N PHE A 75 -15.23 0.73 1.50
CA PHE A 75 -14.92 2.06 0.98
C PHE A 75 -15.93 3.11 1.48
N ARG A 76 -17.23 2.80 1.43
CA ARG A 76 -18.27 3.71 1.94
C ARG A 76 -18.11 4.00 3.43
N GLU A 77 -17.77 3.01 4.24
CA GLU A 77 -17.50 3.20 5.66
C GLU A 77 -16.23 4.03 5.90
N ALA A 78 -15.16 3.77 5.14
CA ALA A 78 -13.93 4.56 5.22
C ALA A 78 -14.17 6.04 4.85
N ALA A 79 -14.92 6.30 3.76
CA ALA A 79 -15.30 7.65 3.36
C ALA A 79 -16.15 8.35 4.43
N ARG A 80 -17.11 7.64 5.02
CA ARG A 80 -17.94 8.15 6.11
C ARG A 80 -17.09 8.47 7.35
N ALA A 81 -16.23 7.55 7.77
CA ALA A 81 -15.36 7.74 8.93
C ALA A 81 -14.45 8.97 8.77
N PHE A 82 -13.91 9.17 7.56
CA PHE A 82 -13.14 10.36 7.20
C PHE A 82 -13.96 11.65 7.32
N LEU A 83 -15.18 11.69 6.76
CA LEU A 83 -16.07 12.86 6.85
C LEU A 83 -16.49 13.16 8.30
N GLU A 84 -16.70 12.12 9.10
CA GLU A 84 -17.05 12.21 10.52
C GLU A 84 -15.82 12.43 11.44
N LYS A 85 -14.60 12.52 10.88
CA LYS A 85 -13.32 12.64 11.61
C LYS A 85 -13.14 11.59 12.71
N ARG A 86 -13.54 10.35 12.44
CA ARG A 86 -13.38 9.21 13.35
C ARG A 86 -12.58 8.09 12.71
N GLU A 87 -12.15 7.13 13.52
CA GLU A 87 -11.61 5.88 12.99
C GLU A 87 -12.71 5.04 12.32
N ARG A 88 -12.33 4.32 11.26
CA ARG A 88 -13.21 3.37 10.59
C ARG A 88 -13.43 2.13 11.48
N LYS A 89 -14.60 1.52 11.39
CA LYS A 89 -14.95 0.31 12.14
C LYS A 89 -14.45 -0.96 11.48
#